data_AF-A0A6P3RNA2-F1
#
_entry.id   AF-A0A6P3RNA2-F1
#
_cell.length_a   1.000
_cell.length_b   1.000
_cell.length_c   1.000
_cell.angle_alpha   90.00
_cell.angle_beta   90.00
_cell.angle_gamma   90.00
#
_symmetry.space_group_name_H-M   'P 1'
#
loop_
_entity.id
_entity.type
_entity.pdbx_description
1 polymer ?
#
loop_
_entity_poly.entity_id
_entity_poly.type
_entity_poly.pdbx_seq_one_letter_code
_entity_poly.pdbx_strand_id
1 'polypeptide(L)'
;MAGGTFTGEALQYTRDRLLPPTPNNRIALVITDGRSDTQRDTTPLSVLCGPDIQVVSVGIKDVFGFVAGSDQLNVISCQGLASQGRPGISLVKENYAELLEDAFLKNITSHICIGSSLPPEALGAPPPPRL
;
A
#
# COMPACT_ATOMS: atom_id res chain seq x y z
N MET A 1 -18.53 -18.90 15.53
CA MET A 1 -17.96 -17.54 15.68
C MET A 1 -17.91 -16.92 14.29
N ALA A 2 -18.66 -15.85 14.03
CA ALA A 2 -18.59 -15.15 12.75
C ALA A 2 -17.47 -14.09 12.85
N GLY A 3 -16.29 -14.43 12.34
CA GLY A 3 -15.17 -13.48 12.26
C GLY A 3 -15.52 -12.35 11.29
N GLY A 4 -15.30 -11.11 11.72
CA GLY A 4 -15.35 -9.93 10.84
C GLY A 4 -13.94 -9.56 10.38
N THR A 5 -13.86 -8.78 9.29
CA THR A 5 -12.61 -8.21 8.81
C THR A 5 -12.47 -6.79 9.37
N PHE A 6 -11.57 -6.59 10.34
CA PHE A 6 -11.33 -5.31 11.02
C PHE A 6 -10.09 -4.61 10.41
N THR A 7 -10.22 -4.13 9.17
CA THR A 7 -9.09 -3.53 8.45
C THR A 7 -8.67 -2.20 9.05
N GLY A 8 -9.60 -1.34 9.46
CA GLY A 8 -9.32 -0.05 10.09
C GLY A 8 -8.49 -0.19 11.36
N GLU A 9 -8.91 -1.08 12.28
CA GLU A 9 -8.14 -1.36 13.51
C GLU A 9 -6.72 -1.86 13.22
N ALA A 10 -6.56 -2.74 12.22
CA ALA A 10 -5.25 -3.23 11.80
C ALA A 10 -4.36 -2.11 11.22
N LEU A 11 -4.95 -1.17 10.47
CA LEU A 11 -4.26 -0.01 9.93
C LEU A 11 -3.84 0.96 11.05
N GLN A 12 -4.71 1.20 12.05
CA GLN A 12 -4.39 2.01 13.22
C GLN A 12 -3.27 1.37 14.05
N TYR A 13 -3.32 0.06 14.27
CA TYR A 13 -2.25 -0.67 14.95
C TYR A 13 -0.92 -0.51 14.20
N THR A 14 -0.94 -0.66 12.88
CA THR A 14 0.24 -0.47 12.02
C THR A 14 0.82 0.94 12.18
N ARG A 15 -0.03 1.96 12.15
CA ARG A 15 0.38 3.36 12.35
C ARG A 15 1.09 3.56 13.68
N ASP A 16 0.49 3.08 14.77
CA ASP A 16 0.95 3.39 16.12
C ASP A 16 2.17 2.56 16.54
N ARG A 17 2.31 1.35 15.99
CA ARG A 17 3.33 0.38 16.43
C ARG A 17 4.43 0.13 15.42
N LEU A 18 4.13 0.20 14.12
CA LEU A 18 5.05 -0.21 13.06
C LEU A 18 5.54 0.97 12.22
N LEU A 19 4.77 2.06 12.16
CA LEU A 19 5.10 3.28 11.41
C LEU A 19 5.19 4.51 12.32
N PRO A 20 6.01 4.49 13.38
CA PRO A 20 6.17 5.66 14.24
C PRO A 20 6.66 6.87 13.41
N PRO A 21 6.33 8.11 13.83
CA PRO A 21 6.77 9.31 13.12
C PRO A 21 8.29 9.34 12.99
N THR A 22 8.76 9.45 11.74
CA THR A 22 10.18 9.56 11.39
C THR A 22 10.36 10.61 10.30
N PRO A 23 11.55 11.19 10.14
CA PRO A 23 11.83 12.15 9.06
C PRO A 23 11.90 11.50 7.66
N ASN A 24 11.91 10.17 7.58
CA ASN A 24 12.02 9.44 6.32
C ASN A 24 10.63 9.21 5.70
N ASN A 25 10.58 9.19 4.37
CA ASN A 25 9.40 8.73 3.64
C ASN A 25 9.13 7.26 3.96
N ARG A 26 7.88 6.94 4.31
CA ARG A 26 7.43 5.59 4.61
C ARG A 26 6.44 5.12 3.57
N ILE A 27 6.39 3.80 3.39
CA ILE A 27 5.53 3.18 2.40
C ILE A 27 4.78 2.06 3.11
N ALA A 28 3.46 2.05 2.97
CA ALA A 28 2.59 1.01 3.50
C ALA A 28 1.95 0.26 2.33
N LEU A 29 2.28 -1.02 2.16
CA LEU A 29 1.64 -1.92 1.21
C LEU A 29 0.56 -2.73 1.94
N VAL A 30 -0.70 -2.46 1.63
CA VAL A 30 -1.87 -3.10 2.25
C VAL A 30 -2.44 -4.11 1.27
N ILE A 31 -2.42 -5.39 1.64
CA ILE A 31 -3.01 -6.48 0.84
C ILE A 31 -4.28 -6.95 1.54
N THR A 32 -5.42 -6.84 0.88
CA THR A 32 -6.74 -7.19 1.43
C THR A 32 -7.70 -7.56 0.29
N ASP A 33 -8.82 -8.20 0.58
CA ASP A 33 -9.92 -8.35 -0.36
C ASP A 33 -10.82 -7.09 -0.43
N GLY A 34 -10.48 -6.03 0.30
CA GLY A 34 -11.13 -4.73 0.26
C GLY A 34 -12.49 -4.69 0.96
N ARG A 35 -12.81 -5.69 1.79
CA ARG A 35 -14.09 -5.78 2.50
C ARG A 35 -13.89 -5.75 4.01
N SER A 36 -13.63 -4.55 4.52
CA SER A 36 -13.70 -4.29 5.95
C SER A 36 -15.16 -4.24 6.39
N ASP A 37 -15.44 -4.81 7.56
CA ASP A 37 -16.74 -4.71 8.21
C ASP A 37 -16.85 -3.36 8.92
N THR A 38 -17.15 -2.30 8.18
CA THR A 38 -17.19 -0.93 8.71
C THR A 38 -18.34 -0.66 9.68
N GLN A 39 -19.28 -1.59 9.84
CA GLN A 39 -20.31 -1.49 10.88
C GLN A 39 -19.76 -1.91 12.26
N ARG A 40 -18.84 -2.88 12.28
CA ARG A 40 -18.18 -3.35 13.50
C ARG A 40 -16.83 -2.67 13.73
N ASP A 41 -16.13 -2.32 12.66
CA ASP A 41 -14.88 -1.58 12.67
C ASP A 41 -15.15 -0.08 12.48
N THR A 42 -15.21 0.63 13.61
CA THR A 42 -15.43 2.09 13.62
C THR A 42 -14.16 2.88 13.28
N THR A 43 -13.03 2.21 13.10
CA THR A 43 -11.76 2.88 12.80
C THR A 43 -11.72 3.28 11.33
N PRO A 44 -11.36 4.54 11.01
CA PRO A 44 -11.32 4.98 9.61
C PRO A 44 -10.29 4.21 8.79
N LEU A 45 -10.67 3.76 7.59
CA LEU A 45 -9.74 3.13 6.64
C LEU A 45 -8.65 4.07 6.13
N SER A 46 -8.86 5.39 6.25
CA SER A 46 -7.91 6.43 5.89
C SER A 46 -6.89 6.75 6.98
N VAL A 47 -6.79 5.94 8.05
CA VAL A 47 -5.94 6.24 9.22
C VAL A 47 -4.45 6.34 8.88
N LEU A 48 -3.99 5.68 7.81
CA LEU A 48 -2.62 5.77 7.30
C LEU A 48 -2.39 6.99 6.40
N CYS A 49 -3.44 7.72 6.02
CA CYS A 49 -3.31 8.90 5.17
C CYS A 49 -2.66 10.04 5.95
N GLY A 50 -1.42 10.35 5.59
CA GLY A 50 -0.61 11.40 6.17
C GLY A 50 0.50 11.84 5.21
N PRO A 51 1.16 12.98 5.48
CA PRO A 51 2.13 13.58 4.57
C PRO A 51 3.40 12.77 4.35
N ASP A 52 3.72 11.88 5.28
CA ASP A 52 4.96 11.12 5.34
C ASP A 52 4.78 9.62 5.05
N ILE A 53 3.56 9.19 4.72
CA ILE A 53 3.23 7.80 4.40
C ILE A 53 2.60 7.72 3.00
N GLN A 54 3.27 7.02 2.09
CA GLN A 54 2.70 6.63 0.81
C GLN A 54 1.98 5.29 0.98
N VAL A 55 0.66 5.25 0.75
CA VAL A 55 -0.13 4.03 0.90
C VAL A 55 -0.42 3.40 -0.45
N VAL A 56 -0.12 2.11 -0.57
CA VAL A 56 -0.39 1.27 -1.73
C VAL A 56 -1.37 0.20 -1.28
N SER A 57 -2.58 0.20 -1.82
CA SER A 57 -3.58 -0.83 -1.52
C SER A 57 -3.69 -1.82 -2.68
N VAL A 58 -3.75 -3.10 -2.35
CA VAL A 58 -3.88 -4.20 -3.30
C VAL A 58 -5.07 -5.04 -2.87
N GLY A 59 -6.16 -4.87 -3.61
CA GLY A 59 -7.38 -5.66 -3.56
C GLY A 59 -7.20 -7.00 -4.26
N ILE A 60 -7.52 -8.10 -3.60
CA ILE A 60 -7.57 -9.42 -4.25
C ILE A 60 -9.02 -9.86 -4.26
N LYS A 61 -9.55 -10.12 -5.45
CA LYS A 61 -10.88 -10.70 -5.59
C LYS A 61 -10.91 -12.05 -4.92
N ASP A 62 -11.99 -12.27 -4.19
CA ASP A 62 -12.22 -13.51 -3.50
C ASP A 62 -12.67 -14.60 -4.47
N VAL A 63 -12.47 -15.86 -4.10
CA VAL A 63 -12.83 -17.07 -4.86
C VAL A 63 -14.33 -17.11 -5.18
N PHE A 64 -15.15 -16.36 -4.43
CA PHE A 64 -16.59 -16.22 -4.66
C PHE A 64 -16.98 -15.16 -5.70
N GLY A 65 -16.02 -14.57 -6.43
CA GLY A 65 -16.28 -13.68 -7.58
C GLY A 65 -16.82 -12.30 -7.22
N PHE A 66 -16.86 -11.96 -5.94
CA PHE A 66 -17.21 -10.62 -5.51
C PHE A 66 -16.04 -9.67 -5.79
N VAL A 67 -16.36 -8.52 -6.38
CA VAL A 67 -15.39 -7.46 -6.63
C VAL A 67 -14.81 -7.00 -5.29
N ALA A 68 -13.47 -6.88 -5.22
CA ALA A 68 -12.84 -6.25 -4.07
C ALA A 68 -13.48 -4.87 -3.85
N GLY A 69 -13.70 -4.46 -2.60
CA GLY A 69 -14.38 -3.20 -2.29
C GLY A 69 -13.57 -2.00 -2.79
N SER A 70 -13.73 -1.63 -4.06
CA SER A 70 -12.91 -0.63 -4.75
C SER A 70 -12.98 0.71 -4.05
N ASP A 71 -14.14 1.07 -3.51
CA ASP A 71 -14.34 2.29 -2.74
C ASP A 71 -13.52 2.26 -1.44
N GLN A 72 -13.51 1.13 -0.73
CA GLN A 72 -12.72 0.97 0.48
C GLN A 72 -11.21 0.98 0.18
N LEU A 73 -10.77 0.29 -0.87
CA LEU A 73 -9.37 0.29 -1.31
C LEU A 73 -8.90 1.70 -1.71
N ASN A 74 -9.73 2.47 -2.39
CA ASN A 74 -9.43 3.85 -2.75
C ASN A 74 -9.28 4.73 -1.49
N VAL A 75 -10.10 4.51 -0.47
CA VAL A 75 -9.96 5.19 0.83
C VAL A 75 -8.68 4.77 1.55
N ILE A 76 -8.34 3.48 1.57
CA ILE A 76 -7.10 2.96 2.19
C ILE A 76 -5.87 3.59 1.52
N SER A 77 -5.87 3.66 0.18
CA SER A 77 -4.78 4.26 -0.61
C SER A 77 -4.80 5.79 -0.67
N CYS A 78 -5.67 6.45 0.10
CA CYS A 78 -5.72 7.91 0.18
C CYS A 78 -6.00 8.59 -1.16
N GLN A 79 -6.66 7.90 -2.10
CA GLN A 79 -7.03 8.49 -3.38
C GLN A 79 -8.00 9.66 -3.15
N GLY A 80 -7.75 10.79 -3.82
CA GLY A 80 -8.54 12.01 -3.66
C GLY A 80 -8.12 12.91 -2.49
N LEU A 81 -7.19 12.48 -1.63
CA LEU A 81 -6.62 13.29 -0.54
C LEU A 81 -5.28 13.96 -0.91
N ALA A 82 -5.04 14.14 -2.21
CA ALA A 82 -3.76 14.55 -2.81
C ALA A 82 -3.18 15.88 -2.29
N SER A 83 -3.97 16.73 -1.63
CA SER A 83 -3.47 17.96 -0.99
C SER A 83 -2.60 17.71 0.25
N GLN A 84 -2.50 16.47 0.74
CA GLN A 84 -1.79 16.17 2.00
C GLN A 84 -0.55 15.28 1.85
N GLY A 85 -0.12 14.84 0.66
CA GLY A 85 1.06 13.96 0.54
C GLY A 85 1.29 13.35 -0.84
N ARG A 86 2.11 12.29 -0.91
CA ARG A 86 2.31 11.50 -2.15
C ARG A 86 1.00 10.77 -2.51
N PRO A 87 0.57 10.79 -3.77
CA PRO A 87 -0.64 10.06 -4.18
C PRO A 87 -0.41 8.56 -3.97
N GLY A 88 -1.31 7.93 -3.20
CA GLY A 88 -1.34 6.48 -3.09
C GLY A 88 -1.98 5.84 -4.32
N ILE A 89 -1.84 4.52 -4.42
CA ILE A 89 -2.37 3.74 -5.54
C ILE A 89 -3.25 2.60 -5.02
N SER A 90 -4.29 2.29 -5.79
CA SER A 90 -5.22 1.19 -5.55
C SER A 90 -5.15 0.26 -6.75
N LEU A 91 -4.78 -1.00 -6.50
CA LEU A 91 -4.72 -2.05 -7.51
C LEU A 91 -5.71 -3.15 -7.14
N VAL A 92 -6.31 -3.77 -8.14
CA VAL A 92 -7.19 -4.93 -7.96
C VAL A 92 -6.65 -6.09 -8.79
N LYS A 93 -6.60 -7.26 -8.18
CA LYS A 93 -6.13 -8.53 -8.73
C LYS A 93 -7.23 -9.58 -8.66
N GLU A 94 -7.30 -10.45 -9.65
CA GLU A 94 -8.29 -11.53 -9.71
C GLU A 94 -7.95 -12.68 -8.76
N ASN A 95 -6.66 -12.90 -8.49
CA ASN A 95 -6.19 -13.95 -7.58
C ASN A 95 -4.81 -13.65 -6.99
N TYR A 96 -4.40 -14.46 -6.01
CA TYR A 96 -3.11 -14.33 -5.34
C TYR A 96 -1.89 -14.62 -6.25
N ALA A 97 -2.04 -15.42 -7.31
CA ALA A 97 -0.93 -15.75 -8.20
C ALA A 97 -0.46 -14.53 -9.02
N GLU A 98 -1.36 -13.59 -9.33
CA GLU A 98 -1.00 -12.34 -10.01
C GLU A 98 -0.03 -11.47 -9.21
N LEU A 99 0.06 -11.65 -7.88
CA LEU A 99 1.04 -10.94 -7.06
C LEU A 99 2.48 -11.38 -7.32
N LEU A 100 2.65 -12.57 -7.91
CA LEU A 100 3.95 -13.14 -8.26
C LEU A 100 4.38 -12.78 -9.69
N GLU A 101 3.50 -12.15 -10.47
CA GLU A 101 3.83 -11.77 -11.84
C GLU A 101 4.85 -10.63 -11.87
N ASP A 102 5.86 -10.78 -12.72
CA ASP A 102 6.89 -9.76 -12.93
C ASP A 102 6.28 -8.40 -13.31
N ALA A 103 5.20 -8.40 -14.08
CA ALA A 103 4.50 -7.18 -14.47
C ALA A 103 3.95 -6.43 -13.25
N PHE A 104 3.35 -7.15 -12.29
CA PHE A 104 2.85 -6.58 -11.06
C PHE A 104 3.99 -6.06 -10.17
N LEU A 105 5.01 -6.89 -9.93
CA LEU A 105 6.15 -6.53 -9.10
C LEU A 105 6.90 -5.31 -9.66
N LYS A 106 7.10 -5.25 -10.98
CA LYS A 106 7.73 -4.09 -11.64
C LYS A 106 6.86 -2.84 -11.54
N ASN A 107 5.54 -2.96 -11.72
CA ASN A 107 4.62 -1.84 -11.62
C ASN A 107 4.64 -1.24 -10.20
N ILE A 108 4.47 -2.08 -9.17
CA ILE A 108 4.56 -1.67 -7.76
C ILE A 108 5.91 -1.05 -7.43
N THR A 109 7.01 -1.71 -7.79
CA THR A 109 8.36 -1.22 -7.53
C THR A 109 8.61 0.12 -8.21
N SER A 110 8.14 0.28 -9.46
CA SER A 110 8.27 1.53 -10.19
C SER A 110 7.51 2.67 -9.51
N HIS A 111 6.36 2.42 -8.89
CA HIS A 111 5.59 3.43 -8.16
C HIS A 111 6.16 3.78 -6.78
N ILE A 112 6.70 2.77 -6.09
CA ILE A 112 7.33 2.91 -4.76
C ILE A 112 8.66 3.66 -4.88
N CYS A 113 9.46 3.32 -5.89
CA CYS A 113 10.82 3.84 -6.04
C CYS A 113 10.91 5.18 -6.78
N ILE A 114 9.79 5.87 -7.06
CA ILE A 114 9.83 7.21 -7.68
C ILE A 114 10.51 8.17 -6.70
N GLY A 115 11.74 8.56 -7.05
CA GLY A 115 12.55 9.49 -6.25
C GLY A 115 13.41 8.85 -5.16
N SER A 116 13.50 7.52 -5.10
CA SER A 116 14.63 6.89 -4.40
C SER A 116 15.86 7.23 -5.22
N SER A 117 16.70 8.16 -4.76
CA SER A 117 18.08 8.23 -5.22
C SER A 117 18.75 6.93 -4.81
N LEU A 118 18.61 5.89 -5.63
CA LEU A 118 19.46 4.71 -5.52
C LEU A 118 20.89 5.26 -5.62
N PRO A 119 21.77 4.99 -4.64
CA PRO A 119 23.18 5.28 -4.85
C PRO A 119 23.60 4.57 -6.14
N PRO A 120 24.39 5.22 -7.01
CA PRO A 120 24.78 4.66 -8.31
C PRO A 120 25.47 3.27 -8.20
N GLU A 121 25.91 2.89 -7.00
CA GLU A 121 26.44 1.56 -6.66
C GLU A 121 25.41 0.42 -6.75
N ALA A 122 24.11 0.71 -6.65
CA ALA A 122 23.05 -0.30 -6.78
C ALA A 122 22.69 -0.60 -8.24
N LEU A 123 23.19 0.19 -9.20
CA LEU A 123 22.88 0.06 -10.62
C LEU A 123 24.06 -0.51 -11.43
N GLY A 124 24.84 -1.43 -10.86
CA GLY A 124 25.84 -2.21 -11.62
C GLY A 124 26.85 -1.39 -12.43
N ALA A 125 27.07 -0.12 -12.07
CA ALA A 125 28.04 0.72 -12.75
C ALA A 125 29.46 0.25 -12.35
N PRO A 126 30.36 -0.02 -13.31
CA PRO A 126 31.72 -0.38 -12.98
C PRO A 126 32.38 0.74 -12.16
N PRO A 127 33.20 0.39 -11.15
CA PRO A 127 33.86 1.39 -10.31
C PRO A 127 34.71 2.34 -11.18
N PRO A 128 34.79 3.64 -10.84
CA PRO A 128 35.60 4.59 -11.60
C PRO A 128 37.07 4.16 -11.58
N PRO A 129 37.82 4.37 -12.69
CA PRO A 129 39.24 4.06 -12.72
C PRO A 129 39.96 4.89 -11.65
N ARG A 130 40.72 4.22 -10.79
CA ARG A 130 41.62 4.88 -9.85
C ARG A 130 42.75 5.52 -10.67
N LEU A 131 42.87 6.85 -10.57
CA LEU A 131 44.04 7.62 -11.01
C LEU A 131 45.25 7.29 -10.12
#